data_AF-A0A484ML08-F1
#
_entry.id   AF-A0A484ML08-F1
#
_cell.length_a   1.000
_cell.length_b   1.000
_cell.length_c   1.000
_cell.angle_alpha   90.00
_cell.angle_beta   90.00
_cell.angle_gamma   90.00
#
_symmetry.space_group_name_H-M   'P 1'
#
loop_
_entity.id
_entity.type
_entity.pdbx_description
1 polymer ?
#
loop_
_entity_poly.entity_id
_entity_poly.type
_entity_poly.pdbx_seq_one_letter_code
_entity_poly.pdbx_strand_id
1 'polypeptide(L)'
;MVLPDRAYAFFSHTHKAQKENMPLLDEILAKRVSLFDYERFDGGQKNRIIAFGKFAGLAAMIDILSGLGKRYLNLGYSTPFLSLGSAYMYTSVASAKSAVISVAEEIATHGLPSGICPIVFSFTGAGNASVAAQDIFKLLPHRMVEPNKLLDLFEKGITRHKASLNRVFQVYGCIITSKDMVAHKDATKAFDKGDYYAHPENYNPIFHEKIAPYVSVIVNCMYWEKHFPRLLSTLQLQDLARKGSPIVAISDLTCDIRGSIEIVNQTTSFDSPFFRCWFHLI
;
A
#
# COMPACT_ATOMS: atom_id res chain seq x y z
N MET A 1 -23.76 18.53 13.72
CA MET A 1 -25.14 18.96 13.99
C MET A 1 -25.89 19.06 12.67
N VAL A 2 -26.93 18.23 12.46
CA VAL A 2 -27.83 18.33 11.30
C VAL A 2 -29.13 19.04 11.68
N LEU A 3 -29.66 19.84 10.76
CA LEU A 3 -30.90 20.61 10.93
C LEU A 3 -32.10 19.82 10.38
N PRO A 4 -33.28 19.89 11.02
CA PRO A 4 -34.46 19.16 10.57
C PRO A 4 -34.97 19.62 9.20
N ASP A 5 -35.59 18.69 8.48
CA ASP A 5 -36.24 18.92 7.18
C ASP A 5 -35.32 19.55 6.11
N ARG A 6 -34.02 19.19 6.15
CA ARG A 6 -33.00 19.62 5.18
C ARG A 6 -32.46 18.44 4.38
N ALA A 7 -31.86 18.77 3.24
CA ALA A 7 -31.07 17.85 2.43
C ALA A 7 -29.57 18.11 2.64
N TYR A 8 -28.79 17.04 2.85
CA TYR A 8 -27.34 17.11 2.94
C TYR A 8 -26.70 16.11 1.97
N ALA A 9 -25.54 16.47 1.42
CA ALA A 9 -24.74 15.59 0.56
C ALA A 9 -23.28 15.57 1.04
N PHE A 10 -22.80 14.42 1.51
CA PHE A 10 -21.43 14.22 2.01
C PHE A 10 -21.13 12.72 2.18
N PHE A 11 -19.87 12.37 2.48
CA PHE A 11 -19.49 11.01 2.89
C PHE A 11 -19.94 10.77 4.32
N SER A 12 -21.07 10.08 4.50
CA SER A 12 -21.64 9.88 5.84
C SER A 12 -20.93 8.78 6.61
N HIS A 13 -20.30 7.83 5.90
CA HIS A 13 -19.70 6.63 6.47
C HIS A 13 -20.67 5.86 7.38
N THR A 14 -21.95 5.78 6.98
CA THR A 14 -23.00 5.06 7.73
C THR A 14 -23.43 3.74 7.06
N HIS A 15 -23.36 3.64 5.74
CA HIS A 15 -23.88 2.48 4.99
C HIS A 15 -23.15 1.15 5.25
N LYS A 16 -21.93 1.17 5.79
CA LYS A 16 -21.19 -0.04 6.26
C LYS A 16 -21.26 -0.21 7.78
N ALA A 17 -22.18 0.49 8.44
CA ALA A 17 -22.39 0.47 9.87
C ALA A 17 -21.13 0.80 10.71
N GLN A 18 -20.32 1.77 10.27
CA GLN A 18 -19.18 2.22 11.06
C GLN A 18 -19.67 2.84 12.38
N LYS A 19 -19.31 2.19 13.50
CA LYS A 19 -19.82 2.48 14.84
C LYS A 19 -19.77 3.97 15.22
N GLU A 20 -18.71 4.65 14.86
CA GLU A 20 -18.47 6.07 15.16
C GLU A 20 -19.49 7.02 14.50
N ASN A 21 -20.03 6.63 13.34
CA ASN A 21 -20.95 7.45 12.56
C ASN A 21 -22.43 7.04 12.72
N MET A 22 -22.72 5.95 13.45
CA MET A 22 -24.11 5.53 13.68
C MET A 22 -24.96 6.58 14.43
N PRO A 23 -24.43 7.34 15.42
CA PRO A 23 -25.19 8.43 16.03
C PRO A 23 -25.63 9.52 15.03
N LEU A 24 -24.86 9.73 13.95
CA LEU A 24 -25.27 10.65 12.88
C LEU A 24 -26.47 10.10 12.09
N LEU A 25 -26.52 8.78 11.84
CA LEU A 25 -27.65 8.16 11.16
C LEU A 25 -28.92 8.28 12.02
N ASP A 26 -28.82 8.05 13.33
CA ASP A 26 -29.94 8.21 14.26
C ASP A 26 -30.50 9.64 14.20
N GLU A 27 -29.63 10.65 14.20
CA GLU A 27 -30.02 12.06 14.07
C GLU A 27 -30.68 12.37 12.72
N ILE A 28 -30.18 11.80 11.63
CA ILE A 28 -30.75 11.97 10.28
C ILE A 28 -32.18 11.43 10.23
N LEU A 29 -32.41 10.25 10.82
CA LEU A 29 -33.73 9.62 10.88
C LEU A 29 -34.68 10.40 11.79
N ALA A 30 -34.24 10.75 13.00
CA ALA A 30 -35.05 11.46 13.99
C ALA A 30 -35.52 12.83 13.48
N LYS A 31 -34.68 13.54 12.72
CA LYS A 31 -34.94 14.88 12.19
C LYS A 31 -35.50 14.89 10.76
N ARG A 32 -35.85 13.71 10.21
CA ARG A 32 -36.38 13.55 8.84
C ARG A 32 -35.50 14.22 7.78
N VAL A 33 -34.19 14.13 7.96
CA VAL A 33 -33.20 14.67 7.04
C VAL A 33 -33.07 13.77 5.82
N SER A 34 -32.95 14.36 4.63
CA SER A 34 -32.57 13.63 3.41
C SER A 34 -31.05 13.60 3.27
N LEU A 35 -30.45 12.40 3.28
CA LEU A 35 -29.01 12.21 3.09
C LEU A 35 -28.69 11.66 1.70
N PHE A 36 -27.89 12.39 0.93
CA PHE A 36 -27.31 11.95 -0.34
C PHE A 36 -25.86 11.54 -0.11
N ASP A 37 -25.62 10.26 0.18
CA ASP A 37 -24.27 9.78 0.48
C ASP A 37 -23.42 9.71 -0.79
N TYR A 38 -22.34 10.51 -0.84
CA TYR A 38 -21.40 10.52 -1.97
C TYR A 38 -20.77 9.15 -2.26
N GLU A 39 -20.70 8.24 -1.28
CA GLU A 39 -20.19 6.88 -1.48
C GLU A 39 -21.15 6.00 -2.29
N ARG A 40 -22.45 6.35 -2.34
CA ARG A 40 -23.51 5.58 -3.00
C ARG A 40 -23.92 6.15 -4.35
N PHE A 41 -23.31 7.24 -4.80
CA PHE A 41 -23.52 7.75 -6.16
C PHE A 41 -22.92 6.78 -7.19
N ASP A 42 -23.79 5.97 -7.80
CA ASP A 42 -23.47 5.15 -8.96
C ASP A 42 -24.03 5.80 -10.25
N GLY A 43 -23.29 5.65 -11.35
CA GLY A 43 -23.71 6.13 -12.67
C GLY A 43 -24.59 5.13 -13.41
N GLY A 44 -25.38 4.31 -12.72
CA GLY A 44 -26.21 3.26 -13.32
C GLY A 44 -25.49 1.95 -13.71
N GLN A 45 -24.15 1.89 -13.59
CA GLN A 45 -23.36 0.68 -13.87
C GLN A 45 -22.63 0.09 -12.64
N LYS A 46 -23.09 0.40 -11.42
CA LYS A 46 -22.39 0.06 -10.15
C LYS A 46 -20.95 0.61 -10.05
N ASN A 47 -20.55 1.49 -10.96
CA ASN A 47 -19.30 2.24 -10.89
C ASN A 47 -19.53 3.51 -10.09
N ARG A 48 -18.89 3.60 -8.93
CA ARG A 48 -18.91 4.78 -8.06
C ARG A 48 -18.26 5.96 -8.79
N ILE A 49 -19.01 7.06 -8.91
CA ILE A 49 -18.53 8.25 -9.64
C ILE A 49 -17.57 9.08 -8.78
N ILE A 50 -17.87 9.22 -7.48
CA ILE A 50 -17.13 10.08 -6.56
C ILE A 50 -16.17 9.23 -5.72
N ALA A 51 -14.91 9.14 -6.12
CA ALA A 51 -13.89 8.39 -5.39
C ALA A 51 -12.54 9.11 -5.38
N PHE A 52 -11.83 9.01 -4.25
CA PHE A 52 -10.51 9.64 -4.06
C PHE A 52 -9.34 8.67 -4.23
N GLY A 53 -9.60 7.43 -4.67
CA GLY A 53 -8.58 6.39 -4.77
C GLY A 53 -7.35 6.84 -5.56
N LYS A 54 -7.55 7.60 -6.65
CA LYS A 54 -6.44 8.17 -7.43
C LYS A 54 -5.53 9.07 -6.59
N PHE A 55 -6.07 10.05 -5.87
CA PHE A 55 -5.28 10.96 -5.04
C PHE A 55 -4.65 10.25 -3.84
N ALA A 56 -5.36 9.29 -3.24
CA ALA A 56 -4.81 8.45 -2.17
C ALA A 56 -3.57 7.69 -2.64
N GLY A 57 -3.62 7.07 -3.83
CA GLY A 57 -2.47 6.41 -4.45
C GLY A 57 -1.27 7.33 -4.69
N LEU A 58 -1.52 8.53 -5.24
CA LEU A 58 -0.47 9.52 -5.47
C LEU A 58 0.20 9.93 -4.16
N ALA A 59 -0.60 10.33 -3.16
CA ALA A 59 -0.09 10.81 -1.87
C ALA A 59 0.68 9.70 -1.13
N ALA A 60 0.11 8.49 -1.06
CA ALA A 60 0.74 7.37 -0.36
C ALA A 60 2.10 6.97 -0.96
N MET A 61 2.24 7.06 -2.28
CA MET A 61 3.54 6.80 -2.91
C MET A 61 4.55 7.92 -2.65
N ILE A 62 4.13 9.19 -2.66
CA ILE A 62 5.02 10.31 -2.31
C ILE A 62 5.48 10.19 -0.85
N ASP A 63 4.53 9.94 0.06
CA ASP A 63 4.82 9.79 1.48
C ASP A 63 5.74 8.60 1.74
N ILE A 64 5.46 7.41 1.18
CA ILE A 64 6.34 6.25 1.41
C ILE A 64 7.76 6.50 0.89
N LEU A 65 7.94 7.21 -0.24
CA LEU A 65 9.27 7.57 -0.72
C LEU A 65 9.99 8.53 0.24
N SER A 66 9.32 9.55 0.76
CA SER A 66 9.88 10.43 1.81
C SER A 66 10.22 9.63 3.08
N GLY A 67 9.32 8.71 3.48
CA GLY A 67 9.51 7.80 4.60
C GLY A 67 10.72 6.89 4.44
N LEU A 68 10.98 6.38 3.23
CA LEU A 68 12.18 5.61 2.91
C LEU A 68 13.46 6.42 3.12
N GLY A 69 13.46 7.71 2.75
CA GLY A 69 14.60 8.60 3.04
C GLY A 69 14.94 8.59 4.53
N LYS A 70 13.93 8.83 5.39
CA LYS A 70 14.08 8.80 6.86
C LYS A 70 14.48 7.41 7.37
N ARG A 71 13.87 6.35 6.81
CA ARG A 71 14.15 4.96 7.20
C ARG A 71 15.59 4.57 6.91
N TYR A 72 16.07 4.84 5.70
CA TYR A 72 17.41 4.48 5.28
C TYR A 72 18.47 5.29 6.01
N LEU A 73 18.21 6.57 6.33
CA LEU A 73 19.09 7.35 7.19
C LEU A 73 19.25 6.72 8.58
N ASN A 74 18.15 6.27 9.18
CA ASN A 74 18.18 5.53 10.45
C ASN A 74 18.91 4.18 10.36
N LEU A 75 19.06 3.62 9.16
CA LEU A 75 19.85 2.41 8.89
C LEU A 75 21.31 2.73 8.50
N GLY A 76 21.71 4.00 8.53
CA GLY A 76 23.08 4.44 8.21
C GLY A 76 23.33 4.70 6.72
N TYR A 77 22.29 4.78 5.90
CA TYR A 77 22.40 5.01 4.46
C TYR A 77 21.91 6.42 4.08
N SER A 78 22.76 7.18 3.40
CA SER A 78 22.33 8.39 2.69
C SER A 78 21.76 8.01 1.32
N THR A 79 20.51 8.37 1.08
CA THR A 79 19.79 8.06 -0.17
C THR A 79 19.14 9.31 -0.75
N PRO A 80 18.98 9.40 -2.09
CA PRO A 80 18.30 10.52 -2.74
C PRO A 80 16.89 10.80 -2.20
N PHE A 81 16.21 9.77 -1.67
CA PHE A 81 14.87 9.87 -1.06
C PHE A 81 14.80 10.86 0.11
N LEU A 82 15.93 11.18 0.77
CA LEU A 82 15.98 12.16 1.86
C LEU A 82 15.58 13.58 1.43
N SER A 83 15.68 13.89 0.14
CA SER A 83 15.29 15.20 -0.40
C SER A 83 13.78 15.34 -0.62
N LEU A 84 12.99 14.26 -0.50
CA LEU A 84 11.55 14.30 -0.69
C LEU A 84 10.81 14.74 0.58
N GLY A 85 9.90 15.71 0.39
CA GLY A 85 8.91 16.06 1.39
C GLY A 85 7.73 15.09 1.40
N SER A 86 6.90 15.18 2.43
CA SER A 86 5.60 14.52 2.47
C SER A 86 4.64 15.14 1.47
N ALA A 87 3.62 14.39 1.04
CA ALA A 87 2.67 14.80 0.00
C ALA A 87 2.00 16.16 0.29
N TYR A 88 1.67 16.43 1.56
CA TYR A 88 1.02 17.67 1.98
C TYR A 88 1.92 18.92 1.86
N MET A 89 3.23 18.75 1.71
CA MET A 89 4.19 19.86 1.56
C MET A 89 4.21 20.43 0.13
N TYR A 90 3.60 19.73 -0.83
CA TYR A 90 3.56 20.13 -2.23
C TYR A 90 2.26 20.85 -2.55
N THR A 91 2.34 21.99 -3.23
CA THR A 91 1.17 22.79 -3.62
C THR A 91 0.38 22.17 -4.76
N SER A 92 0.97 21.23 -5.50
CA SER A 92 0.31 20.50 -6.59
C SER A 92 0.94 19.13 -6.84
N VAL A 93 0.16 18.23 -7.45
CA VAL A 93 0.67 16.93 -7.94
C VAL A 93 1.84 17.12 -8.91
N ALA A 94 1.81 18.16 -9.74
CA ALA A 94 2.89 18.47 -10.67
C ALA A 94 4.20 18.77 -9.91
N SER A 95 4.16 19.63 -8.89
CA SER A 95 5.33 19.94 -8.06
C SER A 95 5.89 18.72 -7.33
N ALA A 96 5.03 17.84 -6.81
CA ALA A 96 5.46 16.59 -6.20
C ALA A 96 6.14 15.65 -7.22
N LYS A 97 5.57 15.52 -8.43
CA LYS A 97 6.17 14.73 -9.50
C LYS A 97 7.54 15.28 -9.92
N SER A 98 7.69 16.61 -10.02
CA SER A 98 8.99 17.24 -10.31
C SER A 98 10.04 16.89 -9.26
N ALA A 99 9.70 16.89 -7.97
CA ALA A 99 10.63 16.49 -6.92
C ALA A 99 11.02 15.01 -7.03
N VAL A 100 10.07 14.12 -7.33
CA VAL A 100 10.36 12.69 -7.57
C VAL A 100 11.25 12.50 -8.80
N ILE A 101 11.09 13.31 -9.86
CA ILE A 101 11.95 13.26 -11.05
C ILE A 101 13.38 13.68 -10.70
N SER A 102 13.60 14.72 -9.90
CA SER A 102 14.96 15.09 -9.46
C SER A 102 15.64 13.97 -8.66
N VAL A 103 14.89 13.28 -7.80
CA VAL A 103 15.37 12.07 -7.10
C VAL A 103 15.66 10.93 -8.07
N ALA A 104 14.81 10.75 -9.09
CA ALA A 104 14.98 9.73 -10.12
C ALA A 104 16.28 9.94 -10.91
N GLU A 105 16.60 11.19 -11.27
CA GLU A 105 17.84 11.57 -11.94
C GLU A 105 19.07 11.24 -11.07
N GLU A 106 19.05 11.58 -9.79
CA GLU A 106 20.15 11.27 -8.87
C GLU A 106 20.37 9.75 -8.73
N ILE A 107 19.29 8.97 -8.64
CA ILE A 107 19.34 7.50 -8.61
C ILE A 107 19.90 6.95 -9.94
N ALA A 108 19.52 7.53 -11.07
CA ALA A 108 20.00 7.09 -12.38
C ALA A 108 21.50 7.40 -12.58
N THR A 109 21.97 8.56 -12.11
CA THR A 109 23.37 8.98 -12.23
C THR A 109 24.29 8.28 -11.24
N HIS A 110 23.87 8.17 -9.98
CA HIS A 110 24.75 7.71 -8.91
C HIS A 110 24.38 6.35 -8.31
N GLY A 111 23.23 5.80 -8.62
CA GLY A 111 22.73 4.55 -8.04
C GLY A 111 22.36 4.68 -6.56
N LEU A 112 22.01 3.53 -5.96
CA LEU A 112 21.68 3.40 -4.55
C LEU A 112 22.75 2.57 -3.83
N PRO A 113 22.95 2.74 -2.51
CA PRO A 113 23.88 1.90 -1.75
C PRO A 113 23.58 0.40 -1.94
N SER A 114 24.61 -0.40 -2.24
CA SER A 114 24.42 -1.84 -2.48
C SER A 114 23.77 -2.59 -1.31
N GLY A 115 24.00 -2.14 -0.07
CA GLY A 115 23.44 -2.75 1.14
C GLY A 115 21.92 -2.64 1.29
N ILE A 116 21.25 -1.80 0.49
CA ILE A 116 19.78 -1.70 0.45
C ILE A 116 19.20 -2.26 -0.85
N CYS A 117 20.04 -2.76 -1.76
CA CYS A 117 19.63 -3.27 -3.06
C CYS A 117 19.57 -4.80 -3.08
N PRO A 118 18.61 -5.40 -3.82
CA PRO A 118 17.57 -4.75 -4.60
C PRO A 118 16.45 -4.15 -3.73
N ILE A 119 15.92 -2.99 -4.13
CA ILE A 119 14.69 -2.44 -3.54
C ILE A 119 13.51 -2.89 -4.40
N VAL A 120 12.61 -3.65 -3.80
CA VAL A 120 11.43 -4.19 -4.49
C VAL A 120 10.16 -3.61 -3.87
N PHE A 121 9.38 -2.89 -4.68
CA PHE A 121 8.06 -2.37 -4.32
C PHE A 121 6.98 -3.32 -4.80
N SER A 122 6.14 -3.80 -3.88
CA SER A 122 4.93 -4.55 -4.22
C SER A 122 3.70 -3.65 -4.13
N PHE A 123 2.89 -3.62 -5.19
CA PHE A 123 1.61 -2.90 -5.25
C PHE A 123 0.48 -3.91 -5.23
N THR A 124 -0.30 -3.97 -4.15
CA THR A 124 -1.43 -4.92 -4.05
C THR A 124 -2.69 -4.35 -4.69
N GLY A 125 -3.38 -5.17 -5.47
CA GLY A 125 -4.59 -4.77 -6.17
C GLY A 125 -4.33 -4.00 -7.48
N ALA A 126 -5.38 -3.87 -8.28
CA ALA A 126 -5.34 -3.23 -9.61
C ALA A 126 -6.34 -2.05 -9.74
N GLY A 127 -6.84 -1.54 -8.61
CA GLY A 127 -7.75 -0.41 -8.58
C GLY A 127 -7.06 0.94 -8.77
N ASN A 128 -7.85 2.01 -8.81
CA ASN A 128 -7.38 3.39 -9.04
C ASN A 128 -6.25 3.83 -8.11
N ALA A 129 -6.26 3.40 -6.84
CA ALA A 129 -5.20 3.71 -5.89
C ALA A 129 -3.87 3.03 -6.23
N SER A 130 -3.89 1.75 -6.60
CA SER A 130 -2.69 1.02 -7.05
C SER A 130 -2.13 1.64 -8.34
N VAL A 131 -2.99 1.92 -9.32
CA VAL A 131 -2.56 2.56 -10.59
C VAL A 131 -1.92 3.91 -10.33
N ALA A 132 -2.52 4.74 -9.48
CA ALA A 132 -1.97 6.06 -9.17
C ALA A 132 -0.68 6.02 -8.34
N ALA A 133 -0.54 5.07 -7.41
CA ALA A 133 0.74 4.85 -6.73
C ALA A 133 1.83 4.44 -7.74
N GLN A 134 1.49 3.56 -8.68
CA GLN A 134 2.39 3.17 -9.77
C GLN A 134 2.76 4.37 -10.66
N ASP A 135 1.87 5.34 -10.89
CA ASP A 135 2.18 6.54 -11.69
C ASP A 135 3.31 7.38 -11.07
N ILE A 136 3.40 7.45 -9.74
CA ILE A 136 4.53 8.11 -9.05
C ILE A 136 5.77 7.21 -9.10
N PHE A 137 5.63 5.92 -8.80
CA PHE A 137 6.73 4.96 -8.84
C PHE A 137 7.43 4.92 -10.20
N LYS A 138 6.65 4.98 -11.29
CA LYS A 138 7.17 4.93 -12.67
C LYS A 138 8.05 6.11 -13.05
N LEU A 139 8.03 7.20 -12.27
CA LEU A 139 8.96 8.32 -12.44
C LEU A 139 10.38 7.97 -12.00
N LEU A 140 10.54 7.02 -11.08
CA LEU A 140 11.84 6.51 -10.69
C LEU A 140 12.42 5.66 -11.83
N PRO A 141 13.75 5.60 -12.00
CA PRO A 141 14.35 4.57 -12.84
C PRO A 141 14.00 3.22 -12.20
N HIS A 142 13.32 2.34 -12.92
CA HIS A 142 12.84 1.07 -12.37
C HIS A 142 12.76 -0.04 -13.43
N ARG A 143 12.55 -1.28 -12.97
CA ARG A 143 12.12 -2.42 -13.80
C ARG A 143 10.88 -3.06 -13.20
N MET A 144 9.85 -3.25 -14.02
CA MET A 144 8.68 -4.04 -13.61
C MET A 144 8.99 -5.53 -13.73
N VAL A 145 8.60 -6.32 -12.73
CA VAL A 145 8.79 -7.78 -12.69
C VAL A 145 7.50 -8.49 -12.31
N GLU A 146 7.31 -9.68 -12.85
CA GLU A 146 6.20 -10.54 -12.46
C GLU A 146 6.43 -11.18 -11.08
N PRO A 147 5.36 -11.47 -10.31
CA PRO A 147 5.47 -12.06 -8.97
C PRO A 147 6.28 -13.37 -8.94
N ASN A 148 6.15 -14.21 -9.97
CA ASN A 148 6.86 -15.49 -10.10
C ASN A 148 8.38 -15.34 -10.34
N LYS A 149 8.88 -14.13 -10.67
CA LYS A 149 10.30 -13.84 -10.91
C LYS A 149 11.01 -13.24 -9.70
N LEU A 150 10.31 -13.00 -8.60
CA LEU A 150 10.89 -12.40 -7.39
C LEU A 150 11.96 -13.29 -6.75
N LEU A 151 11.77 -14.61 -6.73
CA LEU A 151 12.76 -15.55 -6.23
C LEU A 151 14.07 -15.48 -7.04
N ASP A 152 13.97 -15.61 -8.38
CA ASP A 152 15.12 -15.53 -9.29
C ASP A 152 15.89 -14.21 -9.13
N LEU A 153 15.16 -13.11 -8.88
CA LEU A 153 15.72 -11.78 -8.66
C LEU A 153 16.55 -11.75 -7.38
N PHE A 154 15.99 -12.27 -6.29
CA PHE A 154 16.60 -12.24 -4.97
C PHE A 154 17.87 -13.11 -4.91
N GLU A 155 17.85 -14.31 -5.50
CA GLU A 155 19.01 -15.20 -5.59
C GLU A 155 20.16 -14.58 -6.40
N LYS A 156 19.83 -13.89 -7.50
CA LYS A 156 20.82 -13.15 -8.32
C LYS A 156 21.33 -11.87 -7.64
N GLY A 157 20.52 -11.26 -6.77
CA GLY A 157 20.88 -10.07 -6.00
C GLY A 157 21.85 -10.38 -4.87
N ILE A 158 21.57 -11.43 -4.08
CA ILE A 158 22.41 -11.87 -2.93
C ILE A 158 23.82 -12.26 -3.40
N THR A 159 23.93 -12.95 -4.53
CA THR A 159 25.22 -13.44 -5.05
C THR A 159 26.18 -12.32 -5.47
N ARG A 160 25.71 -11.06 -5.60
CA ARG A 160 26.53 -9.94 -6.10
C ARG A 160 27.04 -8.97 -5.03
N HIS A 161 26.55 -9.03 -3.79
CA HIS A 161 26.80 -7.97 -2.80
C HIS A 161 27.20 -8.48 -1.42
N LYS A 162 28.41 -9.07 -1.31
CA LYS A 162 29.18 -8.94 -0.07
C LYS A 162 29.66 -7.48 0.03
N ALA A 163 29.08 -6.74 0.98
CA ALA A 163 29.45 -5.40 1.45
C ALA A 163 30.56 -4.70 0.63
N SER A 164 30.19 -4.10 -0.50
CA SER A 164 31.06 -3.19 -1.22
C SER A 164 30.48 -1.79 -1.15
N LEU A 165 31.34 -0.77 -1.08
CA LEU A 165 30.96 0.65 -1.12
C LEU A 165 30.33 1.08 -2.46
N ASN A 166 30.11 0.13 -3.39
CA ASN A 166 29.60 0.40 -4.71
C ASN A 166 28.12 0.75 -4.64
N ARG A 167 27.73 1.80 -5.37
CA ARG A 167 26.32 2.12 -5.62
C ARG A 167 25.86 1.36 -6.86
N VAL A 168 24.65 0.81 -6.80
CA VAL A 168 24.06 0.01 -7.87
C VAL A 168 22.63 0.44 -8.18
N PHE A 169 22.21 0.18 -9.40
CA PHE A 169 20.86 0.48 -9.87
C PHE A 169 20.00 -0.79 -9.86
N GLN A 170 19.18 -0.95 -8.83
CA GLN A 170 18.35 -2.14 -8.61
C GLN A 170 17.03 -1.76 -7.92
N VAL A 171 16.17 -1.03 -8.64
CA VAL A 171 14.81 -0.68 -8.21
C VAL A 171 13.80 -1.45 -9.04
N TYR A 172 12.91 -2.19 -8.36
CA TYR A 172 11.95 -3.07 -9.00
C TYR A 172 10.53 -2.79 -8.50
N GLY A 173 9.56 -2.90 -9.40
CA GLY A 173 8.14 -2.84 -9.09
C GLY A 173 7.44 -4.14 -9.44
N CYS A 174 6.53 -4.60 -8.59
CA CYS A 174 5.77 -5.82 -8.79
C CYS A 174 4.29 -5.57 -8.48
N ILE A 175 3.40 -5.89 -9.43
CA ILE A 175 1.95 -5.77 -9.24
C ILE A 175 1.43 -7.11 -8.74
N ILE A 176 0.84 -7.11 -7.55
CA ILE A 176 0.32 -8.29 -6.87
C ILE A 176 -1.19 -8.27 -6.96
N THR A 177 -1.77 -9.34 -7.52
CA THR A 177 -3.22 -9.52 -7.62
C THR A 177 -3.69 -10.65 -6.71
N SER A 178 -5.00 -10.86 -6.59
CA SER A 178 -5.57 -11.91 -5.72
C SER A 178 -4.98 -13.30 -6.00
N LYS A 179 -4.65 -13.62 -7.27
CA LYS A 179 -4.01 -14.90 -7.65
C LYS A 179 -2.63 -15.12 -7.02
N ASP A 180 -1.95 -14.04 -6.66
CA ASP A 180 -0.60 -14.03 -6.09
C ASP A 180 -0.64 -13.99 -4.55
N MET A 181 -1.81 -13.66 -3.98
CA MET A 181 -2.02 -13.49 -2.53
C MET A 181 -2.56 -14.73 -1.86
N VAL A 182 -3.38 -15.51 -2.58
CA VAL A 182 -4.08 -16.69 -2.04
C VAL A 182 -3.97 -17.90 -2.97
N ALA A 183 -4.06 -19.09 -2.39
CA ALA A 183 -4.22 -20.35 -3.12
C ALA A 183 -5.42 -21.11 -2.57
N HIS A 184 -6.12 -21.84 -3.44
CA HIS A 184 -7.22 -22.70 -3.02
C HIS A 184 -6.69 -23.82 -2.09
N LYS A 185 -7.45 -24.18 -1.05
CA LYS A 185 -7.07 -25.20 -0.05
C LYS A 185 -6.91 -26.60 -0.66
N ASP A 186 -7.76 -26.91 -1.64
CA ASP A 186 -7.60 -28.08 -2.51
C ASP A 186 -6.51 -27.80 -3.56
N ALA A 187 -5.39 -28.52 -3.46
CA ALA A 187 -4.23 -28.38 -4.33
C ALA A 187 -4.49 -28.75 -5.80
N THR A 188 -5.59 -29.44 -6.09
CA THR A 188 -5.97 -29.79 -7.48
C THR A 188 -6.65 -28.64 -8.21
N LYS A 189 -7.13 -27.62 -7.49
CA LYS A 189 -7.83 -26.47 -8.07
C LYS A 189 -6.89 -25.30 -8.29
N ALA A 190 -6.94 -24.72 -9.50
CA ALA A 190 -6.29 -23.45 -9.80
C ALA A 190 -7.05 -22.29 -9.14
N PHE A 191 -6.37 -21.15 -8.97
CA PHE A 191 -7.03 -19.92 -8.52
C PHE A 191 -8.12 -19.50 -9.50
N ASP A 192 -9.35 -19.34 -9.01
CA ASP A 192 -10.44 -18.70 -9.74
C ASP A 192 -10.88 -17.43 -9.00
N LYS A 193 -10.99 -16.33 -9.75
CA LYS A 193 -11.35 -15.04 -9.15
C LYS A 193 -12.79 -15.04 -8.66
N GLY A 194 -13.74 -15.57 -9.45
CA GLY A 194 -15.15 -15.58 -9.08
C GLY A 194 -15.40 -16.41 -7.81
N ASP A 195 -14.82 -17.60 -7.77
CA ASP A 195 -14.86 -18.51 -6.62
C ASP A 195 -14.19 -17.88 -5.38
N TYR A 196 -13.04 -17.22 -5.51
CA TYR A 196 -12.41 -16.54 -4.38
C TYR A 196 -13.28 -15.44 -3.76
N TYR A 197 -13.97 -14.63 -4.58
CA TYR A 197 -14.85 -13.59 -4.07
C TYR A 197 -16.18 -14.11 -3.52
N ALA A 198 -16.62 -15.30 -3.95
CA ALA A 198 -17.82 -15.96 -3.45
C ALA A 198 -17.57 -16.82 -2.19
N HIS A 199 -16.41 -17.47 -2.13
CA HIS A 199 -16.02 -18.47 -1.13
C HIS A 199 -14.58 -18.28 -0.62
N PRO A 200 -14.23 -17.11 -0.05
CA PRO A 200 -12.86 -16.84 0.39
C PRO A 200 -12.38 -17.78 1.51
N GLU A 201 -13.29 -18.41 2.25
CA GLU A 201 -13.01 -19.44 3.24
C GLU A 201 -12.32 -20.68 2.66
N ASN A 202 -12.42 -20.92 1.34
CA ASN A 202 -11.76 -22.02 0.65
C ASN A 202 -10.31 -21.73 0.29
N TYR A 203 -9.78 -20.56 0.65
CA TYR A 203 -8.45 -20.09 0.25
C TYR A 203 -7.53 -19.88 1.46
N ASN A 204 -6.25 -20.20 1.28
CA ASN A 204 -5.18 -19.92 2.22
C ASN A 204 -4.33 -18.74 1.74
N PRO A 205 -3.88 -17.84 2.63
CA PRO A 205 -2.98 -16.76 2.26
C PRO A 205 -1.58 -17.31 1.98
N ILE A 206 -1.02 -16.99 0.82
CA ILE A 206 0.33 -17.43 0.36
C ILE A 206 1.30 -16.26 0.17
N PHE A 207 0.83 -15.02 0.35
CA PHE A 207 1.65 -13.81 0.17
C PHE A 207 2.92 -13.83 1.03
N HIS A 208 2.79 -14.25 2.30
CA HIS A 208 3.89 -14.35 3.25
C HIS A 208 4.99 -15.35 2.86
N GLU A 209 4.68 -16.33 2.01
CA GLU A 209 5.63 -17.36 1.56
C GLU A 209 6.23 -17.01 0.20
N LYS A 210 5.39 -16.54 -0.74
CA LYS A 210 5.77 -16.40 -2.15
C LYS A 210 6.27 -15.00 -2.52
N ILE A 211 5.83 -13.97 -1.80
CA ILE A 211 6.06 -12.57 -2.18
C ILE A 211 6.82 -11.82 -1.08
N ALA A 212 6.28 -11.81 0.14
CA ALA A 212 6.81 -11.06 1.27
C ALA A 212 8.31 -11.28 1.57
N PRO A 213 8.90 -12.48 1.37
CA PRO A 213 10.33 -12.68 1.59
C PRO A 213 11.25 -11.89 0.65
N TYR A 214 10.74 -11.39 -0.47
CA TYR A 214 11.53 -10.77 -1.55
C TYR A 214 11.20 -9.29 -1.77
N VAL A 215 10.33 -8.70 -0.96
CA VAL A 215 9.85 -7.32 -1.13
C VAL A 215 10.38 -6.40 -0.03
N SER A 216 10.83 -5.20 -0.40
CA SER A 216 11.33 -4.20 0.53
C SER A 216 10.23 -3.26 1.01
N VAL A 217 9.28 -2.96 0.12
CA VAL A 217 8.21 -1.98 0.37
C VAL A 217 6.87 -2.56 -0.05
N ILE A 218 5.91 -2.58 0.87
CA ILE A 218 4.54 -3.01 0.58
C ILE A 218 3.66 -1.78 0.45
N VAL A 219 3.12 -1.55 -0.74
CA VAL A 219 2.10 -0.53 -1.00
C VAL A 219 0.76 -1.25 -1.13
N ASN A 220 0.02 -1.28 -0.01
CA ASN A 220 -1.22 -2.02 0.10
C ASN A 220 -2.42 -1.21 -0.39
N CYS A 221 -2.91 -1.53 -1.60
CA CYS A 221 -4.05 -0.85 -2.24
C CYS A 221 -5.21 -1.82 -2.54
N MET A 222 -5.22 -3.00 -1.93
CA MET A 222 -6.26 -4.00 -2.15
C MET A 222 -7.54 -3.69 -1.38
N TYR A 223 -8.66 -4.17 -1.89
CA TYR A 223 -9.88 -4.25 -1.10
C TYR A 223 -9.82 -5.45 -0.16
N TRP A 224 -10.29 -5.31 1.09
CA TRP A 224 -10.34 -6.38 2.07
C TRP A 224 -11.55 -6.22 2.99
N GLU A 225 -12.10 -7.36 3.43
CA GLU A 225 -13.11 -7.44 4.49
C GLU A 225 -12.80 -8.63 5.40
N LYS A 226 -13.41 -8.66 6.59
CA LYS A 226 -13.11 -9.66 7.64
C LYS A 226 -13.24 -11.13 7.20
N HIS A 227 -14.10 -11.42 6.23
CA HIS A 227 -14.31 -12.79 5.74
C HIS A 227 -13.24 -13.23 4.72
N PHE A 228 -12.45 -12.29 4.18
CA PHE A 228 -11.29 -12.60 3.35
C PHE A 228 -10.06 -12.95 4.21
N PRO A 229 -9.19 -13.87 3.73
CA PRO A 229 -7.88 -14.08 4.33
C PRO A 229 -7.10 -12.76 4.43
N ARG A 230 -6.38 -12.59 5.55
CA ARG A 230 -5.45 -11.45 5.71
C ARG A 230 -4.31 -11.58 4.71
N LEU A 231 -3.77 -10.44 4.27
CA LEU A 231 -2.56 -10.39 3.45
C LEU A 231 -1.34 -10.82 4.29
N LEU A 232 -1.23 -10.28 5.51
CA LEU A 232 -0.18 -10.59 6.46
C LEU A 232 -0.72 -10.55 7.90
N SER A 233 -0.51 -11.64 8.63
CA SER A 233 -0.69 -11.66 10.09
C SER A 233 0.55 -11.15 10.80
N THR A 234 0.39 -10.77 12.08
CA THR A 234 1.49 -10.35 12.94
C THR A 234 2.50 -11.48 13.11
N LEU A 235 2.04 -12.72 13.26
CA LEU A 235 2.91 -13.90 13.39
C LEU A 235 3.71 -14.16 12.11
N GLN A 236 3.10 -13.98 10.93
CA GLN A 236 3.79 -14.11 9.65
C GLN A 236 4.87 -13.04 9.48
N LEU A 237 4.57 -11.78 9.83
CA LEU A 237 5.57 -10.70 9.82
C LEU A 237 6.72 -10.96 10.80
N GLN A 238 6.45 -11.52 11.97
CA GLN A 238 7.49 -11.91 12.93
C GLN A 238 8.40 -13.02 12.38
N ASP A 239 7.81 -14.05 11.76
CA ASP A 239 8.57 -15.12 11.13
C ASP A 239 9.44 -14.61 9.98
N LEU A 240 8.88 -13.74 9.13
CA LEU A 240 9.61 -13.04 8.07
C LEU A 240 10.80 -12.24 8.63
N ALA A 241 10.60 -11.48 9.71
CA ALA A 241 11.67 -10.72 10.35
C ALA A 241 12.78 -11.64 10.89
N ARG A 242 12.43 -12.77 11.52
CA ARG A 242 13.42 -13.77 11.99
C ARG A 242 14.21 -14.41 10.84
N LYS A 243 13.58 -14.58 9.69
CA LYS A 243 14.19 -15.11 8.47
C LYS A 243 15.02 -14.07 7.69
N GLY A 244 15.15 -12.85 8.21
CA GLY A 244 15.92 -11.78 7.56
C GLY A 244 15.19 -11.14 6.37
N SER A 245 13.87 -11.00 6.47
CA SER A 245 13.06 -10.34 5.43
C SER A 245 13.58 -8.92 5.10
N PRO A 246 13.59 -8.54 3.81
CA PRO A 246 14.03 -7.22 3.37
C PRO A 246 12.98 -6.12 3.57
N ILE A 247 11.79 -6.42 4.12
CA ILE A 247 10.73 -5.43 4.30
C ILE A 247 11.21 -4.34 5.27
N VAL A 248 11.21 -3.09 4.78
CA VAL A 248 11.59 -1.90 5.56
C VAL A 248 10.45 -0.93 5.76
N ALA A 249 9.43 -0.96 4.90
CA ALA A 249 8.31 -0.04 4.96
C ALA A 249 6.99 -0.62 4.45
N ILE A 250 5.88 -0.25 5.09
CA ILE A 250 4.52 -0.62 4.67
C ILE A 250 3.67 0.66 4.56
N SER A 251 3.12 0.91 3.37
CA SER A 251 2.13 1.95 3.12
C SER A 251 0.77 1.28 2.95
N ASP A 252 -0.09 1.36 3.98
CA ASP A 252 -1.41 0.75 3.96
C ASP A 252 -2.51 1.76 3.65
N LEU A 253 -2.96 1.80 2.39
CA LEU A 253 -4.00 2.73 1.92
C LEU A 253 -5.41 2.28 2.31
N THR A 254 -5.58 1.06 2.82
CA THR A 254 -6.89 0.59 3.32
C THR A 254 -7.23 1.28 4.63
N CYS A 255 -6.22 1.61 5.43
CA CYS A 255 -6.32 2.23 6.76
C CYS A 255 -7.23 1.45 7.72
N ASP A 256 -7.40 0.14 7.52
CA ASP A 256 -8.19 -0.71 8.39
C ASP A 256 -7.36 -1.13 9.60
N ILE A 257 -7.72 -0.63 10.79
CA ILE A 257 -7.04 -1.00 12.05
C ILE A 257 -7.18 -2.52 12.27
N ARG A 258 -6.04 -3.20 12.35
CA ARG A 258 -5.93 -4.67 12.40
C ARG A 258 -6.68 -5.32 11.24
N GLY A 259 -6.60 -4.74 10.05
CA GLY A 259 -7.25 -5.17 8.80
C GLY A 259 -6.45 -6.20 8.01
N SER A 260 -6.30 -6.01 6.69
CA SER A 260 -5.60 -6.98 5.83
C SER A 260 -4.14 -7.19 6.25
N ILE A 261 -3.50 -6.16 6.82
CA ILE A 261 -2.19 -6.22 7.47
C ILE A 261 -2.42 -6.06 8.97
N GLU A 262 -2.36 -7.16 9.72
CA GLU A 262 -2.81 -7.19 11.12
C GLU A 262 -2.02 -6.26 12.06
N ILE A 263 -0.75 -6.01 11.74
CA ILE A 263 0.16 -5.25 12.59
C ILE A 263 -0.21 -3.76 12.67
N VAL A 264 -0.95 -3.26 11.67
CA VAL A 264 -1.40 -1.86 11.59
C VAL A 264 -2.45 -1.64 12.68
N ASN A 265 -2.01 -1.16 13.84
CA ASN A 265 -2.84 -1.05 15.04
C ASN A 265 -3.30 0.39 15.35
N GLN A 266 -2.84 1.36 14.56
CA GLN A 266 -3.16 2.78 14.69
C GLN A 266 -3.17 3.44 13.30
N THR A 267 -3.82 4.59 13.21
CA THR A 267 -3.77 5.47 12.04
C THR A 267 -2.72 6.56 12.24
N THR A 268 -2.20 7.10 11.14
CA THR A 268 -1.29 8.25 11.13
C THR A 268 -2.03 9.53 10.75
N SER A 269 -1.43 10.67 11.08
CA SER A 269 -1.90 11.99 10.66
C SER A 269 -0.90 12.61 9.69
N PHE A 270 -1.28 13.66 8.97
CA PHE A 270 -0.35 14.37 8.08
C PHE A 270 0.85 14.96 8.84
N ASP A 271 0.67 15.35 10.11
CA ASP A 271 1.75 15.85 10.98
C ASP A 271 2.67 14.74 11.51
N SER A 272 2.14 13.51 11.64
CA SER A 272 2.90 12.33 12.05
C SER A 272 2.63 11.16 11.10
N PRO A 273 3.14 11.24 9.85
CA PRO A 273 2.73 10.35 8.75
C PRO A 273 3.27 8.93 8.87
N PHE A 274 4.20 8.68 9.80
CA PHE A 274 4.84 7.39 9.99
C PHE A 274 4.85 6.99 11.47
N PHE A 275 4.67 5.71 11.73
CA PHE A 275 4.86 5.14 13.05
C PHE A 275 5.62 3.83 12.94
N ARG A 276 6.43 3.54 13.94
CA ARG A 276 7.26 2.34 13.94
C ARG A 276 6.49 1.20 14.59
N CYS A 277 6.10 0.20 13.80
CA CYS A 277 5.45 -0.99 14.34
C CYS A 277 6.44 -1.85 15.15
N TRP A 278 7.69 -2.01 14.66
CA TRP A 278 8.74 -2.90 15.19
C TRP A 278 10.13 -2.26 15.05
N PHE A 279 11.16 -2.81 15.70
CA PHE A 279 12.55 -2.35 15.53
C PHE A 279 13.01 -2.29 14.06
N HIS A 280 12.35 -2.96 13.12
CA HIS A 280 12.76 -2.97 11.71
C HIS A 280 11.76 -2.38 10.70
N LEU A 281 10.56 -1.96 11.11
CA LEU A 281 9.48 -1.55 10.19
C LEU A 281 8.94 -0.15 10.51
N ILE A 282 8.86 0.71 9.49
CA ILE A 282 8.20 2.02 9.51
C ILE A 282 6.95 1.99 8.62
#